data_AF-A0A496CNV0-F1
#
_entry.id   AF-A0A496CNV0-F1
#
_cell.length_a   1.000
_cell.length_b   1.000
_cell.length_c   1.000
_cell.angle_alpha   90.00
_cell.angle_beta   90.00
_cell.angle_gamma   90.00
#
_symmetry.space_group_name_H-M   'P 1'
#
loop_
_entity.id
_entity.type
_entity.pdbx_description
1 polymer ?
#
loop_
_entity_poly.entity_id
_entity_poly.type
_entity_poly.pdbx_seq_one_letter_code
_entity_poly.pdbx_strand_id
1 'polypeptide(L)'
;MYGGKEYVADATAGTTLTPAAPAGTDAKNMILPAGTFGFYAISTNSSTEEVPAFNTVANDGYPTDDAKNTTALVNGIDYLHAVREEAIQFGSAQEVPLTFKHIGTQVQLTIQFDANACAASETAAQNFAKAEVWVQQTDVTNVYMYLRDGQVRVGNNVGLPFLDCGSAADNLNTGSMAKMSVEKVGEVTGSIPANQVATFNMLPLRSEASRKMWIKVVIADLKVGDTPAATHTYSGQLDASNGWNPGERNSYTLILKGNEISFSGVTVEDWKNGTSGVVGGITDSSSSTTTN
;
A
#
# COMPACT_ATOMS: atom_id res chain seq x y z
N MET A 1 -4.30 -33.89 -17.05
CA MET A 1 -2.82 -33.76 -17.19
C MET A 1 -2.20 -34.53 -16.03
N TYR A 2 -1.35 -35.52 -16.31
CA TYR A 2 -0.66 -36.30 -15.26
C TYR A 2 0.70 -35.65 -14.93
N GLY A 3 1.15 -35.72 -13.66
CA GLY A 3 2.55 -35.47 -13.32
C GLY A 3 2.88 -34.36 -12.31
N GLY A 4 1.95 -33.96 -11.43
CA GLY A 4 2.31 -33.26 -10.19
C GLY A 4 2.57 -34.27 -9.06
N LYS A 5 3.64 -34.10 -8.27
CA LYS A 5 3.89 -34.95 -7.09
C LYS A 5 3.13 -34.46 -5.86
N GLU A 6 3.14 -35.26 -4.80
CA GLU A 6 2.29 -35.10 -3.61
C GLU A 6 3.11 -34.61 -2.40
N TYR A 7 2.50 -33.84 -1.50
CA TYR A 7 2.99 -33.66 -0.13
C TYR A 7 2.39 -34.76 0.76
N VAL A 8 3.23 -35.39 1.60
CA VAL A 8 2.85 -36.48 2.51
C VAL A 8 3.29 -36.13 3.92
N ALA A 9 2.42 -36.38 4.90
CA ALA A 9 2.75 -36.22 6.32
C ALA A 9 3.85 -37.21 6.74
N ASP A 10 4.90 -36.71 7.42
CA ASP A 10 5.92 -37.57 8.03
C ASP A 10 5.28 -38.43 9.13
N ALA A 11 5.18 -39.73 8.88
CA ALA A 11 4.62 -40.72 9.79
C ALA A 11 5.39 -40.85 11.12
N THR A 12 6.59 -40.27 11.23
CA THR A 12 7.45 -40.29 12.42
C THR A 12 7.16 -39.15 13.39
N ALA A 13 6.61 -38.03 12.90
CA ALA A 13 6.40 -36.80 13.69
C ALA A 13 4.94 -36.29 13.65
N GLY A 14 4.15 -36.64 12.63
CA GLY A 14 2.72 -36.30 12.51
C GLY A 14 2.39 -34.83 12.22
N THR A 15 3.37 -33.92 12.30
CA THR A 15 3.15 -32.45 12.22
C THR A 15 3.78 -31.79 11.00
N THR A 16 4.65 -32.49 10.26
CA THR A 16 5.37 -31.93 9.09
C THR A 16 4.90 -32.60 7.80
N LEU A 17 4.37 -31.82 6.85
CA LEU A 17 4.17 -32.27 5.48
C LEU A 17 5.49 -32.13 4.72
N THR A 18 6.02 -33.24 4.22
CA THR A 18 7.20 -33.22 3.34
C THR A 18 6.77 -33.38 1.89
N PRO A 19 7.33 -32.62 0.94
CA PRO A 19 7.11 -32.92 -0.48
C PRO A 19 7.72 -34.28 -0.79
N ALA A 20 6.96 -35.19 -1.41
CA ALA A 20 7.44 -36.51 -1.88
C ALA A 20 8.35 -36.40 -3.13
N ALA A 21 9.03 -35.26 -3.28
CA ALA A 21 9.80 -34.85 -4.43
C ALA A 21 11.26 -34.63 -4.02
N PRO A 22 12.24 -35.09 -4.83
CA PRO A 22 13.60 -34.58 -4.74
C PRO A 22 13.59 -33.05 -4.92
N ALA A 23 14.55 -32.36 -4.31
CA ALA A 23 14.72 -30.92 -4.43
C ALA A 23 14.69 -30.49 -5.92
N GLY A 24 13.87 -29.48 -6.24
CA GLY A 24 13.74 -28.94 -7.60
C GLY A 24 12.63 -29.53 -8.47
N THR A 25 11.62 -30.21 -7.90
CA THR A 25 10.38 -30.53 -8.64
C THR A 25 9.12 -30.17 -7.84
N ASP A 26 8.21 -29.40 -8.45
CA ASP A 26 6.99 -28.92 -7.80
C ASP A 26 6.05 -30.06 -7.42
N ALA A 27 5.78 -30.19 -6.12
CA ALA A 27 4.63 -30.94 -5.65
C ALA A 27 3.37 -30.06 -5.81
N LYS A 28 2.31 -30.62 -6.40
CA LYS A 28 1.10 -29.88 -6.82
C LYS A 28 -0.17 -30.29 -6.07
N ASN A 29 -0.10 -31.41 -5.33
CA ASN A 29 -1.21 -31.95 -4.54
C ASN A 29 -0.77 -32.07 -3.08
N MET A 30 -1.65 -31.71 -2.13
CA MET A 30 -1.49 -32.06 -0.71
C MET A 30 -2.31 -33.30 -0.41
N ILE A 31 -1.69 -34.36 0.14
CA ILE A 31 -2.42 -35.52 0.66
C ILE A 31 -2.46 -35.41 2.18
N LEU A 32 -3.68 -35.26 2.69
CA LEU A 32 -3.99 -35.16 4.11
C LEU A 32 -4.81 -36.39 4.54
N PRO A 33 -4.64 -36.90 5.77
CA PRO A 33 -5.61 -37.83 6.34
C PRO A 33 -6.95 -37.12 6.57
N ALA A 34 -8.02 -37.88 6.82
CA ALA A 34 -9.29 -37.26 7.19
C ALA A 34 -9.19 -36.54 8.55
N GLY A 35 -9.70 -35.32 8.62
CA GLY A 35 -9.57 -34.44 9.79
C GLY A 35 -9.82 -32.98 9.44
N THR A 36 -9.79 -32.11 10.46
CA THR A 36 -9.91 -30.65 10.28
C THR A 36 -8.51 -30.02 10.27
N PHE A 37 -8.25 -29.14 9.32
CA PHE A 37 -6.94 -28.50 9.13
C PHE A 37 -7.08 -26.98 8.94
N GLY A 38 -6.14 -26.23 9.52
CA GLY A 38 -5.91 -24.82 9.21
C GLY A 38 -4.98 -24.67 8.01
N PHE A 39 -5.50 -24.12 6.92
CA PHE A 39 -4.76 -23.76 5.71
C PHE A 39 -4.40 -22.28 5.79
N TYR A 40 -3.11 -21.97 5.65
CA TYR A 40 -2.55 -20.62 5.67
C TYR A 40 -1.77 -20.38 4.38
N ALA A 41 -1.96 -19.22 3.76
CA ALA A 41 -1.22 -18.84 2.57
C ALA A 41 -0.85 -17.35 2.59
N ILE A 42 0.34 -17.06 2.07
CA ILE A 42 0.86 -15.70 1.90
C ILE A 42 1.25 -15.54 0.43
N SER A 43 1.01 -14.36 -0.12
CA SER A 43 1.51 -13.97 -1.44
C SER A 43 1.92 -12.50 -1.42
N THR A 44 2.72 -12.09 -2.40
CA THR A 44 2.75 -10.70 -2.87
C THR A 44 1.79 -10.58 -4.05
N ASN A 45 1.22 -9.40 -4.27
CA ASN A 45 0.51 -9.04 -5.50
C ASN A 45 1.51 -8.46 -6.51
N SER A 46 2.58 -9.22 -6.79
CA SER A 46 3.68 -8.84 -7.66
C SER A 46 4.29 -10.09 -8.30
N SER A 47 4.81 -9.94 -9.52
CA SER A 47 5.57 -10.98 -10.22
C SER A 47 7.08 -10.91 -9.96
N THR A 48 7.55 -9.90 -9.23
CA THR A 48 8.99 -9.65 -8.95
C THR A 48 9.35 -9.63 -7.47
N GLU A 49 8.40 -9.31 -6.59
CA GLU A 49 8.66 -9.25 -5.15
C GLU A 49 8.57 -10.64 -4.52
N GLU A 50 9.61 -11.03 -3.79
CA GLU A 50 9.64 -12.30 -3.07
C GLU A 50 8.53 -12.35 -1.99
N VAL A 51 7.85 -13.50 -1.90
CA VAL A 51 6.93 -13.77 -0.79
C VAL A 51 7.76 -13.88 0.49
N PRO A 52 7.45 -13.14 1.58
CA PRO A 52 8.22 -13.23 2.82
C PRO A 52 8.28 -14.67 3.33
N ALA A 53 9.43 -15.07 3.86
CA ALA A 53 9.57 -16.38 4.49
C ALA A 53 8.92 -16.36 5.88
N PHE A 54 8.24 -17.46 6.22
CA PHE A 54 7.61 -17.68 7.53
C PHE A 54 8.20 -18.93 8.17
N ASN A 55 8.48 -18.86 9.46
CA ASN A 55 8.68 -20.04 10.30
C ASN A 55 7.31 -20.71 10.49
N THR A 56 7.24 -22.00 10.13
CA THR A 56 6.01 -22.81 10.16
C THR A 56 5.79 -23.55 11.48
N VAL A 57 6.58 -23.27 12.52
CA VAL A 57 6.39 -23.85 13.86
C VAL A 57 4.99 -23.55 14.39
N ALA A 58 4.26 -24.63 14.65
CA ALA A 58 2.89 -24.63 15.13
C ALA A 58 2.78 -25.40 16.46
N ASN A 59 1.94 -24.90 17.37
CA ASN A 59 1.55 -25.57 18.61
C ASN A 59 0.05 -25.88 18.52
N ASP A 60 -0.35 -27.09 18.93
CA ASP A 60 -1.74 -27.56 18.91
C ASP A 60 -2.48 -27.35 17.57
N GLY A 61 -1.74 -27.40 16.46
CA GLY A 61 -2.27 -27.22 15.09
C GLY A 61 -2.30 -25.77 14.58
N TYR A 62 -1.89 -24.78 15.38
CA TYR A 62 -1.90 -23.36 15.01
C TYR A 62 -0.49 -22.77 14.92
N PRO A 63 -0.18 -21.91 13.92
CA PRO A 63 1.07 -21.17 13.87
C PRO A 63 1.33 -20.42 15.17
N THR A 64 2.57 -20.48 15.67
CA THR A 64 2.92 -19.86 16.95
C THR A 64 2.96 -18.33 16.88
N ASP A 65 2.50 -17.70 17.96
CA ASP A 65 2.42 -16.24 18.14
C ASP A 65 3.80 -15.57 18.43
N ASP A 66 4.93 -16.25 18.15
CA ASP A 66 6.27 -15.63 18.27
C ASP A 66 6.49 -14.64 17.12
N ALA A 67 6.53 -13.36 17.47
CA ALA A 67 6.60 -12.24 16.54
C ALA A 67 7.79 -12.30 15.57
N LYS A 68 8.88 -13.02 15.89
CA LYS A 68 10.11 -13.03 15.08
C LYS A 68 10.12 -14.05 13.95
N ASN A 69 8.98 -14.70 13.72
CA ASN A 69 8.83 -15.82 12.79
C ASN A 69 8.72 -15.42 11.30
N THR A 70 9.02 -14.18 10.90
CA THR A 70 8.99 -13.76 9.48
C THR A 70 10.23 -12.98 9.06
N THR A 71 10.51 -12.99 7.75
CA THR A 71 11.36 -11.95 7.15
C THR A 71 10.75 -10.56 7.44
N ALA A 72 11.60 -9.55 7.66
CA ALA A 72 11.13 -8.18 7.87
C ALA A 72 10.35 -7.67 6.66
N LEU A 73 9.19 -7.06 6.91
CA LEU A 73 8.35 -6.48 5.87
C LEU A 73 8.83 -5.08 5.48
N VAL A 74 8.51 -4.64 4.26
CA VAL A 74 8.79 -3.28 3.77
C VAL A 74 7.54 -2.62 3.20
N ASN A 75 7.54 -1.29 3.13
CA ASN A 75 6.52 -0.53 2.40
C ASN A 75 6.69 -0.71 0.88
N GLY A 76 5.68 -0.36 0.10
CA GLY A 76 5.66 -0.47 -1.36
C GLY A 76 5.11 -1.80 -1.89
N ILE A 77 5.14 -2.86 -1.08
CA ILE A 77 4.68 -4.19 -1.46
C ILE A 77 3.24 -4.42 -0.99
N ASP A 78 2.39 -4.88 -1.90
CA ASP A 78 1.05 -5.36 -1.59
C ASP A 78 1.12 -6.84 -1.18
N TYR A 79 1.13 -7.07 0.13
CA TYR A 79 1.14 -8.40 0.72
C TYR A 79 -0.30 -8.91 0.93
N LEU A 80 -0.52 -10.18 0.61
CA LEU A 80 -1.80 -10.87 0.71
C LEU A 80 -1.72 -12.02 1.71
N HIS A 81 -2.73 -12.16 2.56
CA HIS A 81 -2.89 -13.27 3.51
C HIS A 81 -4.23 -13.98 3.29
N ALA A 82 -4.23 -15.31 3.41
CA ALA A 82 -5.43 -16.11 3.50
C ALA A 82 -5.31 -17.12 4.66
N VAL A 83 -6.39 -17.29 5.40
CA VAL A 83 -6.59 -18.39 6.36
C VAL A 83 -7.94 -19.05 6.13
N ARG A 84 -7.97 -20.38 6.21
CA ARG A 84 -9.20 -21.18 6.15
C ARG A 84 -9.05 -22.43 7.02
N GLU A 85 -10.04 -22.70 7.86
CA GLU A 85 -10.22 -24.02 8.46
C GLU A 85 -11.13 -24.85 7.55
N GLU A 86 -10.74 -26.08 7.21
CA GLU A 86 -11.56 -26.99 6.40
C GLU A 86 -11.51 -28.42 6.96
N ALA A 87 -12.65 -29.11 6.94
CA ALA A 87 -12.74 -30.53 7.25
C ALA A 87 -12.52 -31.38 5.99
N ILE A 88 -11.40 -32.10 5.93
CA ILE A 88 -11.02 -32.98 4.82
C ILE A 88 -11.57 -34.39 5.07
N GLN A 89 -12.30 -34.90 4.08
CA GLN A 89 -12.83 -36.26 4.05
C GLN A 89 -11.86 -37.24 3.36
N PHE A 90 -11.94 -38.53 3.73
CA PHE A 90 -11.14 -39.58 3.09
C PHE A 90 -11.69 -39.95 1.71
N GLY A 91 -10.79 -40.24 0.76
CA GLY A 91 -11.13 -40.93 -0.49
C GLY A 91 -11.64 -40.07 -1.64
N SER A 92 -11.77 -38.74 -1.48
CA SER A 92 -12.13 -37.82 -2.56
C SER A 92 -11.25 -36.57 -2.56
N ALA A 93 -10.94 -36.07 -3.76
CA ALA A 93 -10.29 -34.77 -3.91
C ALA A 93 -11.27 -33.65 -3.51
N GLN A 94 -10.79 -32.67 -2.76
CA GLN A 94 -11.56 -31.55 -2.24
C GLN A 94 -10.84 -30.24 -2.57
N GLU A 95 -11.60 -29.25 -3.03
CA GLU A 95 -11.07 -27.90 -3.23
C GLU A 95 -11.13 -27.13 -1.91
N VAL A 96 -10.04 -26.41 -1.57
CA VAL A 96 -9.99 -25.54 -0.40
C VAL A 96 -9.86 -24.08 -0.87
N PRO A 97 -10.98 -23.39 -1.19
CA PRO A 97 -10.93 -22.00 -1.64
C PRO A 97 -10.30 -21.07 -0.60
N LEU A 98 -9.17 -20.46 -0.96
CA LEU A 98 -8.48 -19.45 -0.15
C LEU A 98 -8.92 -18.05 -0.56
N THR A 99 -9.48 -17.29 0.39
CA THR A 99 -9.86 -15.90 0.19
C THR A 99 -8.75 -14.99 0.71
N PHE A 100 -7.93 -14.48 -0.21
CA PHE A 100 -6.87 -13.54 0.12
C PHE A 100 -7.44 -12.16 0.52
N LYS A 101 -6.75 -11.53 1.48
CA LYS A 101 -6.98 -10.16 1.94
C LYS A 101 -5.66 -9.40 1.90
N HIS A 102 -5.71 -8.13 1.53
CA HIS A 102 -4.56 -7.23 1.67
C HIS A 102 -4.26 -7.02 3.17
N ILE A 103 -3.01 -7.23 3.58
CA ILE A 103 -2.55 -6.96 4.96
C ILE A 103 -1.90 -5.58 5.09
N GLY A 104 -1.54 -4.96 3.96
CA GLY A 104 -1.20 -3.54 3.87
C GLY A 104 -2.43 -2.66 3.70
N THR A 105 -2.18 -1.35 3.62
CA THR A 105 -3.13 -0.30 3.26
C THR A 105 -2.67 0.39 1.97
N GLN A 106 -3.59 0.99 1.22
CA GLN A 106 -3.24 1.81 0.06
C GLN A 106 -3.51 3.28 0.34
N VAL A 107 -2.51 4.15 0.17
CA VAL A 107 -2.69 5.60 0.18
C VAL A 107 -2.84 6.10 -1.25
N GLN A 108 -3.84 6.93 -1.50
CA GLN A 108 -4.12 7.51 -2.82
C GLN A 108 -4.28 9.03 -2.73
N LEU A 109 -3.63 9.79 -3.62
CA LEU A 109 -3.85 11.22 -3.82
C LEU A 109 -4.27 11.50 -5.26
N THR A 110 -5.47 12.07 -5.44
CA THR A 110 -5.91 12.63 -6.73
C THR A 110 -5.47 14.10 -6.82
N ILE A 111 -4.88 14.51 -7.94
CA ILE A 111 -4.55 15.91 -8.26
C ILE A 111 -5.54 16.37 -9.32
N GLN A 112 -6.31 17.39 -8.99
CA GLN A 112 -7.30 18.00 -9.87
C GLN A 112 -6.82 19.38 -10.34
N PHE A 113 -6.88 19.58 -11.65
CA PHE A 113 -6.54 20.84 -12.33
C PHE A 113 -7.81 21.60 -12.73
N ASP A 114 -7.71 22.93 -12.87
CA ASP A 114 -8.82 23.76 -13.36
C ASP A 114 -8.31 24.85 -14.32
N ALA A 115 -9.19 25.68 -14.86
CA ALA A 115 -8.82 26.73 -15.82
C ALA A 115 -7.79 27.76 -15.29
N ASN A 116 -7.71 27.91 -13.96
CA ASN A 116 -6.79 28.80 -13.26
C ASN A 116 -5.57 28.06 -12.69
N ALA A 117 -5.50 26.73 -12.75
CA ALA A 117 -4.30 25.96 -12.46
C ALA A 117 -4.11 24.89 -13.56
N CYS A 118 -3.59 25.35 -14.70
CA CYS A 118 -3.57 24.60 -15.96
C CYS A 118 -2.20 24.63 -16.63
N ALA A 119 -2.07 24.04 -17.82
CA ALA A 119 -0.87 24.21 -18.64
C ALA A 119 -0.88 25.57 -19.36
N ALA A 120 0.26 25.96 -19.94
CA ALA A 120 0.36 27.19 -20.73
C ALA A 120 -0.51 27.20 -22.01
N SER A 121 -0.84 26.02 -22.56
CA SER A 121 -1.64 25.84 -23.78
C SER A 121 -2.25 24.44 -23.85
N GLU A 122 -3.15 24.19 -24.80
CA GLU A 122 -3.73 22.86 -25.03
C GLU A 122 -2.67 21.82 -25.44
N THR A 123 -1.72 22.19 -26.31
CA THR A 123 -0.59 21.30 -26.66
C THR A 123 0.28 20.97 -25.44
N ALA A 124 0.47 21.92 -24.52
CA ALA A 124 1.17 21.66 -23.27
C ALA A 124 0.35 20.77 -22.32
N ALA A 125 -0.98 20.91 -22.29
CA ALA A 125 -1.87 20.08 -21.48
C ALA A 125 -1.89 18.60 -21.94
N GLN A 126 -1.87 18.36 -23.25
CA GLN A 126 -1.72 17.02 -23.83
C GLN A 126 -0.41 16.35 -23.39
N ASN A 127 0.69 17.10 -23.41
CA ASN A 127 2.03 16.62 -23.08
C ASN A 127 2.43 16.79 -21.60
N PHE A 128 1.49 17.24 -20.75
CA PHE A 128 1.78 17.66 -19.37
C PHE A 128 2.48 16.56 -18.57
N ALA A 129 3.52 16.91 -17.79
CA ALA A 129 4.30 15.92 -17.06
C ALA A 129 3.46 15.21 -15.97
N LYS A 130 3.85 13.98 -15.62
CA LYS A 130 3.39 13.36 -14.38
C LYS A 130 4.01 14.13 -13.20
N ALA A 131 3.20 14.49 -12.21
CA ALA A 131 3.66 15.07 -10.97
C ALA A 131 4.57 14.07 -10.23
N GLU A 132 5.53 14.59 -9.47
CA GLU A 132 6.27 13.78 -8.51
C GLU A 132 5.59 13.91 -7.14
N VAL A 133 5.18 12.80 -6.55
CA VAL A 133 4.44 12.79 -5.28
C VAL A 133 5.16 11.90 -4.28
N TRP A 134 5.28 12.37 -3.04
CA TRP A 134 5.84 11.63 -1.91
C TRP A 134 4.89 11.64 -0.72
N VAL A 135 4.80 10.51 -0.02
CA VAL A 135 4.02 10.36 1.21
C VAL A 135 4.92 9.92 2.36
N GLN A 136 4.66 10.46 3.56
CA GLN A 136 5.32 10.00 4.78
C GLN A 136 4.99 8.54 5.06
N GLN A 137 6.00 7.78 5.45
CA GLN A 137 5.89 6.33 5.58
C GLN A 137 5.47 5.88 6.99
N THR A 138 4.95 4.66 7.11
CA THR A 138 5.07 3.89 8.35
C THR A 138 6.51 3.44 8.57
N ASP A 139 6.97 3.52 9.82
CA ASP A 139 8.26 2.96 10.23
C ASP A 139 8.15 1.43 10.32
N VAL A 140 9.00 0.74 9.55
CA VAL A 140 9.03 -0.72 9.41
C VAL A 140 10.10 -1.38 10.29
N THR A 141 10.73 -0.60 11.20
CA THR A 141 11.78 -1.08 12.09
C THR A 141 11.24 -2.17 13.06
N ASN A 142 11.79 -3.38 12.98
CA ASN A 142 11.38 -4.56 13.74
C ASN A 142 9.90 -4.95 13.53
N VAL A 143 9.43 -4.88 12.28
CA VAL A 143 8.05 -5.22 11.89
C VAL A 143 7.95 -6.61 11.29
N TYR A 144 6.90 -7.33 11.70
CA TYR A 144 6.65 -8.72 11.34
C TYR A 144 5.15 -8.98 11.10
N MET A 145 4.84 -10.05 10.36
CA MET A 145 3.47 -10.54 10.16
C MET A 145 3.19 -11.78 11.01
N TYR A 146 2.01 -11.87 11.60
CA TYR A 146 1.57 -13.10 12.25
C TYR A 146 0.90 -14.03 11.22
N LEU A 147 1.46 -15.23 11.00
CA LEU A 147 0.90 -16.19 10.03
C LEU A 147 -0.55 -16.60 10.36
N ARG A 148 -0.88 -16.62 11.66
CA ARG A 148 -2.18 -17.06 12.18
C ARG A 148 -3.36 -16.21 11.74
N ASP A 149 -3.17 -14.89 11.65
CA ASP A 149 -4.26 -13.91 11.43
C ASP A 149 -3.92 -12.80 10.41
N GLY A 150 -2.70 -12.77 9.88
CA GLY A 150 -2.21 -11.78 8.93
C GLY A 150 -1.85 -10.43 9.55
N GLN A 151 -1.88 -10.29 10.88
CA GLN A 151 -1.66 -8.99 11.52
C GLN A 151 -0.20 -8.54 11.42
N VAL A 152 -0.01 -7.29 10.98
CA VAL A 152 1.27 -6.58 11.02
C VAL A 152 1.46 -5.93 12.39
N ARG A 153 2.57 -6.25 13.05
CA ARG A 153 2.85 -5.80 14.43
C ARG A 153 4.27 -5.30 14.62
N VAL A 154 4.42 -4.43 15.63
CA VAL A 154 5.72 -4.05 16.22
C VAL A 154 5.68 -4.30 17.73
N GLY A 155 6.41 -5.33 18.16
CA GLY A 155 6.20 -5.96 19.46
C GLY A 155 4.74 -6.42 19.61
N ASN A 156 4.10 -6.08 20.74
CA ASN A 156 2.70 -6.45 21.00
C ASN A 156 1.67 -5.46 20.41
N ASN A 157 2.10 -4.46 19.65
CA ASN A 157 1.21 -3.42 19.12
C ASN A 157 0.76 -3.75 17.69
N VAL A 158 -0.55 -3.66 17.44
CA VAL A 158 -1.12 -3.70 16.09
C VAL A 158 -0.94 -2.34 15.42
N GLY A 159 -0.57 -2.36 14.14
CA GLY A 159 -0.28 -1.13 13.38
C GLY A 159 1.01 -0.45 13.80
N LEU A 160 1.60 0.28 12.86
CA LEU A 160 2.95 0.80 12.95
C LEU A 160 2.97 2.29 13.34
N PRO A 161 4.04 2.78 13.98
CA PRO A 161 4.32 4.20 14.05
C PRO A 161 4.65 4.76 12.66
N PHE A 162 4.70 6.08 12.54
CA PHE A 162 5.20 6.76 11.34
C PHE A 162 6.72 6.89 11.39
N LEU A 163 7.36 6.89 10.21
CA LEU A 163 8.75 7.27 10.06
C LEU A 163 8.83 8.81 10.00
N ASP A 164 9.61 9.41 10.88
CA ASP A 164 9.74 10.87 10.89
C ASP A 164 10.44 11.37 9.62
N CYS A 165 9.84 12.38 8.99
CA CYS A 165 10.37 13.10 7.84
C CYS A 165 10.50 14.61 8.10
N GLY A 166 10.35 15.07 9.34
CA GLY A 166 10.48 16.47 9.73
C GLY A 166 9.14 17.12 10.12
N SER A 167 9.26 18.29 10.75
CA SER A 167 8.14 19.01 11.38
C SER A 167 7.61 20.22 10.59
N ALA A 168 8.23 20.57 9.45
CA ALA A 168 7.90 21.75 8.67
C ALA A 168 7.82 21.46 7.17
N ALA A 169 6.83 22.05 6.51
CA ALA A 169 6.50 21.87 5.09
C ALA A 169 7.67 22.11 4.12
N ASP A 170 8.51 23.10 4.42
CA ASP A 170 9.63 23.53 3.56
C ASP A 170 10.90 22.69 3.74
N ASN A 171 10.97 21.83 4.76
CA ASN A 171 12.18 21.09 5.13
C ASN A 171 11.89 19.59 5.41
N LEU A 172 11.02 19.00 4.59
CA LEU A 172 10.70 17.57 4.67
C LEU A 172 11.85 16.73 4.08
N ASN A 173 12.35 15.78 4.87
CA ASN A 173 13.33 14.80 4.43
C ASN A 173 12.66 13.77 3.50
N THR A 174 12.77 13.99 2.19
CA THR A 174 12.23 13.07 1.17
C THR A 174 12.87 11.68 1.21
N GLY A 175 14.04 11.51 1.83
CA GLY A 175 14.63 10.18 2.08
C GLY A 175 13.87 9.33 3.11
N SER A 176 13.07 9.97 3.98
CA SER A 176 12.13 9.30 4.88
C SER A 176 10.73 9.11 4.25
N MET A 177 10.48 9.64 3.05
CA MET A 177 9.18 9.58 2.38
C MET A 177 9.21 8.58 1.21
N ALA A 178 8.09 7.92 0.95
CA ALA A 178 7.95 7.03 -0.21
C ALA A 178 7.48 7.82 -1.43
N LYS A 179 8.12 7.62 -2.59
CA LYS A 179 7.63 8.15 -3.86
C LYS A 179 6.44 7.32 -4.35
N MET A 180 5.34 7.98 -4.68
CA MET A 180 4.10 7.34 -5.13
C MET A 180 4.12 7.10 -6.66
N SER A 181 3.44 6.06 -7.10
CA SER A 181 3.21 5.78 -8.53
C SER A 181 2.08 6.65 -9.07
N VAL A 182 2.35 7.48 -10.07
CA VAL A 182 1.39 8.46 -10.60
C VAL A 182 0.90 8.07 -11.98
N GLU A 183 -0.41 8.16 -12.21
CA GLU A 183 -1.07 7.94 -13.52
C GLU A 183 -1.94 9.13 -13.90
N LYS A 184 -2.18 9.34 -15.20
CA LYS A 184 -3.14 10.33 -15.71
C LYS A 184 -4.52 9.67 -15.81
N VAL A 185 -5.57 10.37 -15.40
CA VAL A 185 -6.96 9.88 -15.38
C VAL A 185 -7.90 10.94 -15.94
N GLY A 186 -8.72 10.55 -16.91
CA GLY A 186 -9.61 11.45 -17.64
C GLY A 186 -8.93 12.14 -18.83
N GLU A 187 -9.67 13.04 -19.46
CA GLU A 187 -9.28 13.70 -20.72
C GLU A 187 -8.77 15.14 -20.49
N VAL A 188 -7.97 15.62 -21.44
CA VAL A 188 -7.53 17.03 -21.50
C VAL A 188 -8.67 17.90 -22.02
N THR A 189 -8.86 19.08 -21.43
CA THR A 189 -9.91 20.04 -21.85
C THR A 189 -9.31 21.43 -22.05
N GLY A 190 -9.03 21.80 -23.31
CA GLY A 190 -8.29 23.03 -23.61
C GLY A 190 -6.92 23.01 -22.92
N SER A 191 -6.57 24.07 -22.18
CA SER A 191 -5.32 24.10 -21.41
C SER A 191 -5.33 23.25 -20.12
N ILE A 192 -6.47 22.70 -19.70
CA ILE A 192 -6.59 21.92 -18.46
C ILE A 192 -6.04 20.50 -18.70
N PRO A 193 -4.95 20.08 -18.03
CA PRO A 193 -4.43 18.71 -18.14
C PRO A 193 -5.43 17.68 -17.60
N ALA A 194 -5.28 16.43 -18.02
CA ALA A 194 -5.94 15.31 -17.34
C ALA A 194 -5.54 15.30 -15.85
N ASN A 195 -6.48 14.95 -14.98
CA ASN A 195 -6.22 14.75 -13.55
C ASN A 195 -5.17 13.66 -13.36
N GLN A 196 -4.53 13.64 -12.19
CA GLN A 196 -3.50 12.64 -11.89
C GLN A 196 -3.81 11.91 -10.61
N VAL A 197 -3.58 10.60 -10.56
CA VAL A 197 -3.80 9.77 -9.38
C VAL A 197 -2.49 9.14 -8.97
N ALA A 198 -1.99 9.54 -7.80
CA ALA A 198 -0.82 8.98 -7.15
C ALA A 198 -1.26 7.86 -6.19
N THR A 199 -0.59 6.71 -6.22
CA THR A 199 -0.87 5.57 -5.34
C THR A 199 0.40 5.02 -4.70
N PHE A 200 0.30 4.54 -3.46
CA PHE A 200 1.36 3.81 -2.79
C PHE A 200 0.77 2.78 -1.83
N ASN A 201 1.28 1.54 -1.90
CA ASN A 201 0.93 0.47 -0.97
C ASN A 201 1.88 0.54 0.22
N MET A 202 1.36 0.43 1.43
CA MET A 202 2.12 0.65 2.66
C MET A 202 1.68 -0.33 3.74
N LEU A 203 2.52 -0.55 4.74
CA LEU A 203 2.09 -1.30 5.92
C LEU A 203 1.12 -0.45 6.78
N PRO A 204 0.29 -1.07 7.64
CA PRO A 204 -0.77 -0.38 8.36
C PRO A 204 -0.25 0.66 9.36
N LEU A 205 -0.83 1.86 9.36
CA LEU A 205 -0.50 2.93 10.31
C LEU A 205 -1.41 2.83 11.54
N ARG A 206 -0.82 2.91 12.74
CA ARG A 206 -1.57 2.90 14.00
C ARG A 206 -2.39 4.17 14.17
N SER A 207 -3.62 4.02 14.67
CA SER A 207 -4.47 5.12 15.10
C SER A 207 -3.87 5.89 16.28
N GLU A 208 -3.90 7.21 16.19
CA GLU A 208 -3.55 8.12 17.27
C GLU A 208 -4.31 9.44 17.08
N ALA A 209 -4.91 9.97 18.15
CA ALA A 209 -5.73 11.17 18.07
C ALA A 209 -4.95 12.34 17.44
N SER A 210 -5.57 13.00 16.46
CA SER A 210 -4.99 14.10 15.68
C SER A 210 -3.74 13.74 14.84
N ARG A 211 -3.43 12.46 14.62
CA ARG A 211 -2.31 12.05 13.74
C ARG A 211 -2.45 12.66 12.35
N LYS A 212 -1.38 13.30 11.91
CA LYS A 212 -1.18 13.76 10.53
C LYS A 212 0.03 13.07 9.91
N MET A 213 -0.01 12.91 8.59
CA MET A 213 1.07 12.34 7.78
C MET A 213 1.41 13.33 6.66
N TRP A 214 2.69 13.62 6.43
CA TRP A 214 3.08 14.57 5.38
C TRP A 214 2.88 14.02 3.97
N ILE A 215 2.47 14.90 3.06
CA ILE A 215 2.48 14.70 1.61
C ILE A 215 3.28 15.84 0.97
N LYS A 216 4.06 15.53 -0.07
CA LYS A 216 4.74 16.50 -0.94
C LYS A 216 4.37 16.21 -2.39
N VAL A 217 4.05 17.25 -3.15
CA VAL A 217 3.70 17.19 -4.57
C VAL A 217 4.54 18.21 -5.33
N VAL A 218 5.18 17.80 -6.43
CA VAL A 218 5.92 18.69 -7.33
C VAL A 218 5.32 18.57 -8.73
N ILE A 219 4.94 19.69 -9.31
CA ILE A 219 4.29 19.77 -10.63
C ILE A 219 5.08 20.74 -11.50
N ALA A 220 5.62 20.26 -12.62
CA ALA A 220 6.31 21.08 -13.61
C ALA A 220 5.32 21.77 -14.57
N ASP A 221 5.75 22.89 -15.16
CA ASP A 221 5.05 23.64 -16.21
C ASP A 221 3.59 24.04 -15.89
N LEU A 222 3.27 24.19 -14.60
CA LEU A 222 1.95 24.60 -14.12
C LEU A 222 1.83 26.13 -14.15
N LYS A 223 0.75 26.63 -14.76
CA LYS A 223 0.36 28.05 -14.85
C LYS A 223 -0.73 28.32 -13.81
N VAL A 224 -0.51 29.27 -12.89
CA VAL A 224 -1.44 29.58 -11.79
C VAL A 224 -2.03 30.99 -11.97
N GLY A 225 -3.29 31.06 -12.37
CA GLY A 225 -3.93 32.29 -12.82
C GLY A 225 -3.22 32.86 -14.05
N ASP A 226 -2.69 34.07 -13.90
CA ASP A 226 -1.90 34.77 -14.92
C ASP A 226 -0.38 34.61 -14.73
N THR A 227 0.10 33.84 -13.73
CA THR A 227 1.55 33.61 -13.57
C THR A 227 2.10 32.80 -14.75
N PRO A 228 3.34 33.05 -15.19
CA PRO A 228 4.00 32.17 -16.16
C PRO A 228 4.06 30.72 -15.66
N ALA A 229 3.98 29.76 -16.58
CA ALA A 229 4.11 28.34 -16.26
C ALA A 229 5.48 28.04 -15.62
N ALA A 230 5.47 27.36 -14.46
CA ALA A 230 6.66 27.08 -13.67
C ALA A 230 6.53 25.76 -12.89
N THR A 231 7.60 25.36 -12.20
CA THR A 231 7.56 24.23 -11.26
C THR A 231 7.03 24.69 -9.90
N HIS A 232 5.89 24.16 -9.48
CA HIS A 232 5.31 24.38 -8.16
C HIS A 232 5.56 23.20 -7.24
N THR A 233 5.76 23.49 -5.95
CA THR A 233 5.89 22.48 -4.88
C THR A 233 4.83 22.75 -3.81
N TYR A 234 4.01 21.75 -3.52
CA TYR A 234 2.99 21.79 -2.49
C TYR A 234 3.31 20.78 -1.40
N SER A 235 3.32 21.22 -0.14
CA SER A 235 3.46 20.36 1.03
C SER A 235 2.20 20.47 1.90
N GLY A 236 1.71 19.36 2.43
CA GLY A 236 0.51 19.34 3.27
C GLY A 236 0.39 18.12 4.20
N GLN A 237 -0.68 18.08 5.01
CA GLN A 237 -0.85 17.11 6.10
C GLN A 237 -2.12 16.25 5.95
N LEU A 238 -1.94 15.01 5.46
CA LEU A 238 -2.98 13.99 5.38
C LEU A 238 -3.56 13.72 6.78
N ASP A 239 -4.88 13.70 6.92
CA ASP A 239 -5.49 13.24 8.16
C ASP A 239 -5.42 11.72 8.25
N ALA A 240 -4.80 11.21 9.32
CA ALA A 240 -4.65 9.79 9.60
C ALA A 240 -4.95 9.48 11.08
N SER A 241 -5.82 10.29 11.71
CA SER A 241 -6.18 10.16 13.14
C SER A 241 -6.73 8.78 13.51
N ASN A 242 -7.45 8.14 12.58
CA ASN A 242 -7.99 6.79 12.74
C ASN A 242 -7.00 5.67 12.38
N GLY A 243 -5.74 6.02 12.05
CA GLY A 243 -4.78 5.11 11.44
C GLY A 243 -5.11 4.88 9.96
N TRP A 244 -4.41 3.92 9.36
CA TRP A 244 -4.67 3.41 8.02
C TRP A 244 -4.66 1.87 8.11
N ASN A 245 -5.84 1.24 8.09
CA ASN A 245 -5.95 -0.17 8.50
C ASN A 245 -5.63 -1.16 7.35
N PRO A 246 -5.34 -2.43 7.67
CA PRO A 246 -5.19 -3.48 6.67
C PRO A 246 -6.43 -3.59 5.78
N GLY A 247 -6.25 -3.69 4.47
CA GLY A 247 -7.35 -3.88 3.53
C GLY A 247 -8.19 -2.62 3.23
N GLU A 248 -7.76 -1.44 3.70
CA GLU A 248 -8.39 -0.16 3.36
C GLU A 248 -7.60 0.61 2.30
N ARG A 249 -8.33 1.36 1.46
CA ARG A 249 -7.80 2.48 0.68
C ARG A 249 -8.12 3.79 1.39
N ASN A 250 -7.09 4.60 1.61
CA ASN A 250 -7.14 5.93 2.20
C ASN A 250 -7.00 6.97 1.09
N SER A 251 -8.13 7.54 0.68
CA SER A 251 -8.27 8.39 -0.51
C SER A 251 -8.25 9.88 -0.15
N TYR A 252 -7.39 10.60 -0.87
CA TYR A 252 -7.09 12.02 -0.71
C TYR A 252 -7.15 12.75 -2.06
N THR A 253 -7.32 14.08 -2.03
CA THR A 253 -7.45 14.93 -3.22
C THR A 253 -6.79 16.28 -2.96
N LEU A 254 -5.98 16.72 -3.92
CA LEU A 254 -5.45 18.05 -4.12
C LEU A 254 -6.27 18.73 -5.21
N ILE A 255 -6.91 19.85 -4.91
CA ILE A 255 -7.66 20.66 -5.87
C ILE A 255 -6.92 21.99 -6.08
N LEU A 256 -6.44 22.20 -7.30
CA LEU A 256 -5.73 23.41 -7.69
C LEU A 256 -6.71 24.34 -8.42
N LYS A 257 -7.00 25.52 -7.84
CA LYS A 257 -7.92 26.52 -8.41
C LYS A 257 -7.35 27.94 -8.37
N GLY A 258 -6.28 28.17 -9.13
CA GLY A 258 -5.61 29.47 -9.16
C GLY A 258 -5.16 29.92 -7.76
N ASN A 259 -5.73 31.01 -7.27
CA ASN A 259 -5.43 31.56 -5.94
C ASN A 259 -5.97 30.71 -4.78
N GLU A 260 -6.83 29.74 -5.05
CA GLU A 260 -7.36 28.79 -4.05
C GLU A 260 -6.75 27.40 -4.27
N ILE A 261 -5.69 27.10 -3.53
CA ILE A 261 -5.17 25.74 -3.40
C ILE A 261 -5.93 25.09 -2.24
N SER A 262 -6.81 24.14 -2.54
CA SER A 262 -7.62 23.45 -1.55
C SER A 262 -7.43 21.95 -1.61
N PHE A 263 -7.03 21.38 -0.49
CA PHE A 263 -7.34 20.01 -0.10
C PHE A 263 -8.39 20.13 1.09
N SER A 264 -9.10 19.13 1.68
CA SER A 264 -9.84 19.29 2.98
C SER A 264 -10.05 18.13 4.02
N GLY A 265 -10.35 16.85 3.71
CA GLY A 265 -10.57 15.75 4.71
C GLY A 265 -10.80 14.30 4.17
N VAL A 266 -10.30 13.27 4.86
CA VAL A 266 -10.08 11.86 4.39
C VAL A 266 -11.33 11.02 4.06
N THR A 267 -11.22 10.12 3.07
CA THR A 267 -12.20 9.03 2.80
C THR A 267 -11.53 7.67 2.94
N VAL A 268 -12.19 6.76 3.66
CA VAL A 268 -11.74 5.38 3.92
C VAL A 268 -12.73 4.41 3.29
N GLU A 269 -12.23 3.49 2.47
CA GLU A 269 -13.04 2.46 1.79
C GLU A 269 -12.36 1.09 1.87
N ASP A 270 -13.15 0.02 1.85
CA ASP A 270 -12.65 -1.33 1.55
C ASP A 270 -11.80 -1.28 0.26
N TRP A 271 -10.64 -1.94 0.26
CA TRP A 271 -9.78 -2.09 -0.92
C TRP A 271 -10.42 -3.06 -1.93
N LYS A 272 -11.57 -2.67 -2.50
CA LYS A 272 -12.37 -3.43 -3.47
C LYS A 272 -13.01 -2.60 -4.58
N ASN A 273 -13.31 -1.31 -4.37
CA ASN A 273 -13.60 -0.30 -5.42
C ASN A 273 -13.73 1.10 -4.79
N GLY A 274 -13.51 2.17 -5.56
CA GLY A 274 -13.17 3.49 -5.00
C GLY A 274 -14.12 4.67 -5.23
N THR A 275 -14.03 5.64 -4.31
CA THR A 275 -14.55 7.02 -4.36
C THR A 275 -13.73 7.99 -3.45
N SER A 276 -13.98 9.29 -3.53
CA SER A 276 -12.99 10.34 -3.20
C SER A 276 -13.04 10.95 -1.78
N GLY A 277 -11.87 11.28 -1.23
CA GLY A 277 -11.63 12.14 -0.04
C GLY A 277 -10.47 13.12 -0.26
N VAL A 278 -10.05 13.91 0.74
CA VAL A 278 -9.28 15.18 0.58
C VAL A 278 -8.40 15.53 1.86
N VAL A 279 -7.57 16.59 1.96
CA VAL A 279 -6.45 16.77 2.98
C VAL A 279 -6.38 18.13 3.74
N GLY A 280 -5.76 18.26 4.93
CA GLY A 280 -5.65 19.56 5.65
C GLY A 280 -4.24 20.22 5.64
N GLY A 281 -4.19 21.55 5.86
CA GLY A 281 -2.98 22.32 6.21
C GLY A 281 -1.88 22.40 5.14
N ILE A 282 -1.79 23.52 4.42
CA ILE A 282 -1.02 23.64 3.16
C ILE A 282 -0.06 24.83 3.20
N THR A 283 1.14 24.66 2.66
CA THR A 283 2.09 25.75 2.33
C THR A 283 2.54 25.62 0.87
N ASP A 284 2.56 26.74 0.13
CA ASP A 284 3.25 26.90 -1.16
C ASP A 284 4.57 27.64 -0.91
N SER A 285 5.68 27.07 -1.38
CA SER A 285 7.05 27.54 -1.11
C SER A 285 7.71 28.18 -2.34
N SER A 286 6.94 28.55 -3.38
CA SER A 286 7.48 29.07 -4.64
C SER A 286 8.18 30.44 -4.49
N SER A 287 9.48 30.47 -4.75
CA SER A 287 10.28 31.69 -4.70
C SER A 287 10.19 32.49 -6.01
N SER A 288 9.44 33.59 -5.98
CA SER A 288 9.38 34.55 -7.08
C SER A 288 10.73 35.27 -7.27
N THR A 289 11.58 34.81 -8.18
CA THR A 289 12.74 35.59 -8.66
C THR A 289 12.28 36.67 -9.64
N THR A 290 11.74 37.76 -9.11
CA THR A 290 11.63 39.04 -9.85
C THR A 290 13.02 39.63 -10.02
N THR A 291 13.58 39.50 -11.22
CA THR A 291 14.68 40.36 -11.66
C THR A 291 14.12 41.70 -12.13
N ASN A 292 14.57 42.79 -11.50
CA ASN A 292 14.40 44.16 -12.02
C ASN A 292 15.23 44.37 -13.31
#